data_AF-A0A7K1K9V2-F1
#
_entry.id   AF-A0A7K1K9V2-F1
#
_cell.length_a   1.000
_cell.length_b   1.000
_cell.length_c   1.000
_cell.angle_alpha   90.00
_cell.angle_beta   90.00
_cell.angle_gamma   90.00
#
_symmetry.space_group_name_H-M   'P 1'
#
loop_
_entity.id
_entity.type
_entity.pdbx_description
1 polymer ?
#
loop_
_entity_poly.entity_id
_entity_poly.type
_entity_poly.pdbx_seq_one_letter_code
_entity_poly.pdbx_strand_id
1 'polypeptide(L)'
;MIITVTPNPSLDRTNLAITESDSTTTKLNERGAHIDSASLDALTRCVLAKAHDASWVVLSGSLPPGMPQDWYAKVVELLAPLDCRMAVDTSEAPLAALAAAFEVAAPDLIKPNAEELADLAGVSAGDLESAAAQGDTSPVVAAAGQLVARGVGAVLATLGAAGTVVCALAVITAKRFAKPTVTAPEAPALATT
;
A
#
# COMPACT_ATOMS: atom_id res chain seq x y z
N MET A 1 -1.98 18.66 -3.55
CA MET A 1 -2.79 18.92 -2.35
C MET A 1 -3.10 17.58 -1.71
N ILE A 2 -2.73 17.36 -0.44
CA ILE A 2 -3.11 16.14 0.29
C ILE A 2 -4.44 16.46 0.97
N ILE A 3 -5.49 15.71 0.65
CA ILE A 3 -6.80 15.84 1.27
C ILE A 3 -7.00 14.62 2.16
N THR A 4 -7.08 14.84 3.46
CA THR A 4 -7.44 13.78 4.41
C THR A 4 -8.95 13.76 4.57
N VAL A 5 -9.58 12.62 4.30
CA VAL A 5 -11.02 12.41 4.55
C VAL A 5 -11.16 11.48 5.75
N THR A 6 -11.62 12.02 6.88
CA THR A 6 -11.96 11.24 8.07
C THR A 6 -13.48 11.20 8.22
N PRO A 7 -14.12 10.01 8.21
CA PRO A 7 -15.57 9.90 8.35
C PRO A 7 -16.08 10.42 9.70
N ASN A 8 -15.26 10.31 10.76
CA ASN A 8 -15.59 10.81 12.09
C ASN A 8 -14.32 11.01 12.94
N PRO A 9 -13.95 12.25 13.32
CA PRO A 9 -12.73 12.53 14.09
C PRO A 9 -12.79 12.09 15.57
N SER A 10 -13.96 11.74 16.13
CA SER A 10 -14.07 11.23 17.50
C SER A 10 -13.79 9.72 17.64
N LEU A 11 -13.39 9.07 16.53
CA LEU A 11 -13.21 7.63 16.39
C LEU A 11 -11.80 7.25 15.91
N ASP A 12 -10.85 8.20 15.96
CA ASP A 12 -9.47 7.95 15.60
C ASP A 12 -8.83 6.94 16.55
N ARG A 13 -8.18 5.93 15.96
CA ARG A 13 -7.47 4.89 16.72
C ARG A 13 -6.15 5.40 17.27
N THR A 14 -5.76 4.91 18.44
CA THR A 14 -4.42 5.09 18.98
C THR A 14 -3.50 3.97 18.49
N ASN A 15 -2.34 4.33 17.94
CA ASN A 15 -1.23 3.40 17.71
C ASN A 15 -0.06 3.83 18.59
N LEU A 16 0.32 2.99 19.55
CA LEU A 16 1.39 3.25 20.50
C LEU A 16 2.60 2.39 20.16
N ALA A 17 3.75 3.03 19.96
CA ALA A 17 5.04 2.36 19.83
C ALA A 17 5.88 2.61 21.08
N ILE A 18 6.28 1.54 21.76
CA ILE A 18 7.17 1.58 22.92
C ILE A 18 8.53 1.11 22.43
N THR A 19 9.53 1.98 22.50
CA THR A 19 10.91 1.66 22.10
C THR A 19 11.80 1.60 23.33
N GLU A 20 12.47 0.48 23.51
CA GLU A 20 13.42 0.25 24.59
C GLU A 20 14.84 0.69 24.20
N SER A 21 15.73 0.82 25.19
CA SER A 21 17.11 1.28 24.98
C SER A 21 17.96 0.32 24.15
N ASP A 22 17.55 -0.95 24.04
CA ASP A 22 18.15 -1.97 23.17
C ASP A 22 17.65 -1.89 21.71
N SER A 23 16.85 -0.87 21.37
CA SER A 23 16.17 -0.67 20.09
C SER A 23 15.02 -1.64 19.79
N THR A 24 14.63 -2.49 20.74
CA THR A 24 13.41 -3.31 20.63
C THR A 24 12.20 -2.37 20.59
N THR A 25 11.30 -2.59 19.62
CA THR A 25 10.06 -1.79 19.47
C THR A 25 8.84 -2.69 19.61
N THR A 26 8.03 -2.45 20.63
CA THR A 26 6.71 -3.08 20.80
C THR A 26 5.62 -2.14 20.29
N LYS A 27 4.74 -2.63 19.42
CA LYS A 27 3.63 -1.85 18.85
C LYS A 27 2.29 -2.34 19.38
N LEU A 28 1.50 -1.43 19.94
CA LEU A 28 0.13 -1.63 20.39
C LEU A 28 -0.79 -0.83 19.47
N ASN A 29 -1.49 -1.52 18.57
CA ASN A 29 -2.35 -0.89 17.56
C ASN A 29 -3.82 -1.18 17.89
N GLU A 30 -4.62 -0.14 18.12
CA GLU A 30 -6.06 -0.31 18.22
C GLU A 30 -6.66 -0.70 16.86
N ARG A 31 -7.73 -1.52 16.90
CA ARG A 31 -8.41 -2.01 15.67
C ARG A 31 -9.09 -0.88 14.88
N GLY A 32 -9.37 0.25 15.53
CA GLY A 32 -10.18 1.34 14.98
C GLY A 32 -11.66 1.10 15.11
N ALA A 33 -12.43 2.16 14.88
CA ALA A 33 -13.88 2.12 15.01
C ALA A 33 -14.56 1.36 13.87
N HIS A 34 -15.75 0.83 14.16
CA HIS A 34 -16.60 0.22 13.16
C HIS A 34 -17.15 1.31 12.21
N ILE A 35 -17.00 1.09 10.90
CA ILE A 35 -17.56 1.95 9.86
C ILE A 35 -18.91 1.38 9.41
N ASP A 36 -19.97 2.16 9.58
CA ASP A 36 -21.30 1.83 9.06
C ASP A 36 -21.44 2.18 7.57
N SER A 37 -22.52 1.69 6.93
CA SER A 37 -22.76 1.90 5.51
C SER A 37 -22.92 3.37 5.14
N ALA A 38 -23.54 4.18 6.00
CA ALA A 38 -23.73 5.61 5.74
C ALA A 38 -22.39 6.36 5.70
N SER A 39 -21.49 6.04 6.64
CA SER A 39 -20.13 6.60 6.69
C SER A 39 -19.28 6.12 5.52
N LEU A 40 -19.41 4.85 5.13
CA LEU A 40 -18.73 4.29 3.96
C LEU A 40 -19.16 4.97 2.66
N ASP A 41 -20.46 5.17 2.48
CA ASP A 41 -21.01 5.85 1.32
C ASP A 41 -20.59 7.33 1.27
N ALA A 42 -20.56 8.00 2.42
CA ALA A 42 -20.09 9.37 2.54
C ALA A 42 -18.60 9.49 2.19
N LEU A 43 -17.76 8.57 2.69
CA LEU A 43 -16.35 8.50 2.35
C LEU A 43 -16.14 8.30 0.85
N THR A 44 -16.85 7.32 0.27
CA THR A 44 -16.75 7.00 -1.17
C THR A 44 -17.12 8.20 -2.03
N ARG A 45 -18.26 8.86 -1.74
CA ARG A 45 -18.66 10.09 -2.45
C ARG A 45 -17.62 11.21 -2.31
N CYS A 46 -17.03 11.37 -1.14
CA CYS A 46 -16.01 12.38 -0.90
C CYS A 46 -14.76 12.13 -1.76
N VAL A 47 -14.28 10.88 -1.82
CA VAL A 47 -13.16 10.48 -2.68
C VAL A 47 -13.45 10.81 -4.15
N LEU A 48 -14.62 10.41 -4.66
CA LEU A 48 -15.01 10.67 -6.06
C LEU A 48 -15.08 12.16 -6.37
N ALA A 49 -15.69 12.96 -5.49
CA ALA A 49 -15.82 14.40 -5.69
C ALA A 49 -14.45 15.09 -5.71
N LYS A 50 -13.49 14.62 -4.91
CA LYS A 50 -12.13 15.18 -4.89
C LYS A 50 -11.25 14.69 -6.02
N ALA A 51 -11.51 13.51 -6.55
CA ALA A 51 -10.73 12.93 -7.65
C ALA A 51 -10.86 13.73 -8.95
N HIS A 52 -12.01 14.40 -9.18
CA HIS A 52 -12.26 15.17 -10.39
C HIS A 52 -11.23 16.30 -10.63
N ASP A 53 -10.64 16.84 -9.57
CA ASP A 53 -9.63 17.91 -9.64
C ASP A 53 -8.20 17.41 -9.35
N ALA A 54 -8.01 16.09 -9.23
CA ALA A 54 -6.75 15.49 -8.80
C ALA A 54 -6.03 14.79 -9.95
N SER A 55 -4.72 15.02 -10.08
CA SER A 55 -3.89 14.21 -11.00
C SER A 55 -3.61 12.80 -10.48
N TRP A 56 -3.66 12.62 -9.16
CA TRP A 56 -3.43 11.35 -8.47
C TRP A 56 -4.38 11.19 -7.28
N VAL A 57 -4.90 9.98 -7.13
CA VAL A 57 -5.58 9.49 -5.94
C VAL A 57 -4.73 8.37 -5.34
N VAL A 58 -4.41 8.49 -4.05
CA VAL A 58 -3.66 7.46 -3.30
C VAL A 58 -4.59 6.85 -2.28
N LEU A 59 -4.80 5.55 -2.39
CA LEU A 59 -5.64 4.74 -1.50
C LEU A 59 -4.72 3.84 -0.68
N SER A 60 -4.54 4.13 0.60
CA SER A 60 -3.52 3.44 1.41
C SER A 60 -4.02 3.05 2.79
N GLY A 61 -3.56 1.89 3.26
CA GLY A 61 -3.80 1.36 4.59
C GLY A 61 -4.72 0.14 4.61
N SER A 62 -4.84 -0.44 5.81
CA SER A 62 -5.79 -1.52 6.09
C SER A 62 -7.21 -0.97 6.22
N LEU A 63 -8.20 -1.79 5.91
CA LEU A 63 -9.60 -1.43 6.08
C LEU A 63 -10.00 -1.51 7.58
N PRO A 64 -10.72 -0.51 8.12
CA PRO A 64 -11.29 -0.59 9.46
C PRO A 64 -12.41 -1.64 9.54
N PRO A 65 -12.78 -2.10 10.76
CA PRO A 65 -13.91 -3.01 10.95
C PRO A 65 -15.20 -2.48 10.30
N GLY A 66 -15.98 -3.37 9.68
CA GLY A 66 -17.25 -3.02 9.02
C GLY A 66 -17.11 -2.66 7.53
N MET A 67 -15.90 -2.39 7.05
CA MET A 67 -15.66 -2.06 5.66
C MET A 67 -15.50 -3.33 4.78
N PRO A 68 -16.17 -3.40 3.61
CA PRO A 68 -16.03 -4.54 2.69
C PRO A 68 -14.60 -4.70 2.17
N GLN A 69 -14.09 -5.93 2.11
CA GLN A 69 -12.73 -6.23 1.62
C GLN A 69 -12.49 -5.75 0.18
N ASP A 70 -13.54 -5.69 -0.64
CA ASP A 70 -13.49 -5.25 -2.03
C ASP A 70 -13.62 -3.72 -2.21
N TRP A 71 -13.63 -2.93 -1.13
CA TRP A 71 -13.86 -1.49 -1.23
C TRP A 71 -12.84 -0.78 -2.12
N TYR A 72 -11.55 -1.11 -1.99
CA TYR A 72 -10.53 -0.51 -2.87
C TYR A 72 -10.76 -0.85 -4.35
N ALA A 73 -11.19 -2.07 -4.66
CA ALA A 73 -11.53 -2.48 -6.03
C ALA A 73 -12.69 -1.62 -6.58
N LYS A 74 -13.76 -1.46 -5.79
CA LYS A 74 -14.92 -0.62 -6.16
C LYS A 74 -14.53 0.83 -6.40
N VAL A 75 -13.68 1.40 -5.54
CA VAL A 75 -13.23 2.79 -5.72
C VAL A 75 -12.37 2.93 -6.97
N VAL A 76 -11.47 1.98 -7.25
CA VAL A 76 -10.66 1.99 -8.48
C VAL A 76 -11.56 1.90 -9.72
N GLU A 77 -12.57 1.03 -9.72
CA GLU A 77 -13.54 0.92 -10.81
C GLU A 77 -14.32 2.23 -11.03
N LEU A 78 -14.79 2.87 -9.96
CA LEU A 78 -15.52 4.13 -10.03
C LEU A 78 -14.65 5.32 -10.49
N LEU A 79 -13.34 5.27 -10.22
CA LEU A 79 -12.37 6.30 -10.60
C LEU A 79 -11.81 6.09 -12.01
N ALA A 80 -11.84 4.88 -12.55
CA ALA A 80 -11.27 4.54 -13.86
C ALA A 80 -11.72 5.42 -15.04
N PRO A 81 -12.97 5.95 -15.09
CA PRO A 81 -13.40 6.86 -16.15
C PRO A 81 -12.87 8.30 -16.01
N LEU A 82 -12.26 8.67 -14.88
CA LEU A 82 -11.75 10.02 -14.61
C LEU A 82 -10.32 10.17 -15.14
N ASP A 83 -9.92 11.40 -15.47
CA ASP A 83 -8.55 11.73 -15.86
C ASP A 83 -7.63 11.89 -14.62
N CYS A 84 -7.59 10.84 -13.78
CA CYS A 84 -6.76 10.80 -12.58
C CYS A 84 -6.07 9.44 -12.47
N ARG A 85 -4.81 9.45 -12.03
CA ARG A 85 -4.06 8.22 -11.78
C ARG A 85 -4.30 7.69 -10.38
N MET A 86 -4.20 6.38 -10.20
CA MET A 86 -4.49 5.70 -8.94
C MET A 86 -3.27 4.93 -8.42
N ALA A 87 -2.90 5.18 -7.17
CA ALA A 87 -1.95 4.35 -6.44
C ALA A 87 -2.65 3.65 -5.27
N VAL A 88 -2.51 2.34 -5.15
CA VAL A 88 -3.10 1.56 -4.05
C VAL A 88 -2.00 0.84 -3.25
N ASP A 89 -2.01 1.08 -1.94
CA ASP A 89 -1.08 0.46 -0.98
C ASP A 89 -1.87 -0.13 0.18
N THR A 90 -2.27 -1.38 0.01
CA THR A 90 -3.01 -2.15 1.01
C THR A 90 -2.43 -3.55 1.08
N SER A 91 -2.83 -4.32 2.08
CA SER A 91 -2.29 -5.65 2.37
C SER A 91 -3.42 -6.68 2.51
N GLU A 92 -3.05 -7.96 2.64
CA GLU A 92 -3.95 -9.05 3.01
C GLU A 92 -5.20 -9.18 2.11
N ALA A 93 -6.38 -9.45 2.70
CA ALA A 93 -7.61 -9.68 1.97
C ALA A 93 -8.05 -8.50 1.09
N PRO A 94 -7.91 -7.21 1.50
CA PRO A 94 -8.14 -6.10 0.59
C PRO A 94 -7.25 -6.08 -0.66
N LEU A 95 -5.97 -6.46 -0.52
CA LEU A 95 -5.04 -6.55 -1.65
C LEU A 95 -5.43 -7.69 -2.59
N ALA A 96 -5.78 -8.85 -2.03
CA ALA A 96 -6.26 -9.99 -2.82
C ALA A 96 -7.56 -9.68 -3.58
N ALA A 97 -8.52 -9.00 -2.93
CA ALA A 97 -9.77 -8.58 -3.54
C ALA A 97 -9.54 -7.55 -4.67
N LEU A 98 -8.63 -6.59 -4.46
CA LEU A 98 -8.20 -5.65 -5.49
C LEU A 98 -7.60 -6.37 -6.70
N ALA A 99 -6.67 -7.30 -6.47
CA ALA A 99 -6.01 -8.02 -7.55
C ALA A 99 -6.98 -8.88 -8.36
N ALA A 100 -7.96 -9.51 -7.72
CA ALA A 100 -9.01 -10.27 -8.39
C ALA A 100 -9.85 -9.42 -9.37
N ALA A 101 -9.89 -8.09 -9.17
CA ALA A 101 -10.65 -7.15 -9.99
C ALA A 101 -9.84 -6.43 -11.09
N PHE A 102 -8.54 -6.72 -11.24
CA PHE A 102 -7.68 -6.01 -12.20
C PHE A 102 -8.19 -6.04 -13.65
N GLU A 103 -8.86 -7.12 -14.07
CA GLU A 103 -9.45 -7.24 -15.41
C GLU A 103 -10.65 -6.29 -15.64
N VAL A 104 -11.30 -5.84 -14.57
CA VAL A 104 -12.38 -4.84 -14.60
C VAL A 104 -11.78 -3.44 -14.57
N ALA A 105 -10.96 -3.17 -13.57
CA ALA A 105 -10.20 -1.93 -13.43
C ALA A 105 -8.96 -2.17 -12.58
N ALA A 106 -7.81 -1.70 -13.05
CA ALA A 106 -6.54 -1.82 -12.36
C ALA A 106 -5.98 -0.43 -11.99
N PRO A 107 -5.30 -0.28 -10.85
CA PRO A 107 -4.63 0.96 -10.52
C PRO A 107 -3.38 1.18 -11.37
N ASP A 108 -2.96 2.44 -11.51
CA ASP A 108 -1.72 2.81 -12.17
C ASP A 108 -0.48 2.37 -11.39
N LEU A 109 -0.58 2.23 -10.07
CA LEU A 109 0.51 1.82 -9.20
C LEU A 109 0.03 0.97 -8.02
N ILE A 110 0.72 -0.14 -7.77
CA ILE A 110 0.65 -0.87 -6.48
C ILE A 110 2.03 -0.98 -5.85
N LYS A 111 2.07 -1.10 -4.51
CA LYS A 111 3.33 -1.27 -3.75
C LYS A 111 3.31 -2.53 -2.87
N PRO A 112 3.32 -3.73 -3.45
CA PRO A 112 3.47 -4.95 -2.64
C PRO A 112 4.89 -5.06 -2.06
N ASN A 113 5.01 -5.67 -0.89
CA ASN A 113 6.27 -6.21 -0.40
C ASN A 113 6.58 -7.58 -1.08
N ALA A 114 7.67 -8.24 -0.69
CA ALA A 114 8.06 -9.53 -1.28
C ALA A 114 7.03 -10.65 -1.03
N GLU A 115 6.46 -10.73 0.17
CA GLU A 115 5.43 -11.71 0.54
C GLU A 115 4.15 -11.46 -0.25
N GLU A 116 3.66 -10.23 -0.25
CA GLU A 116 2.46 -9.81 -0.97
C GLU A 116 2.61 -10.02 -2.48
N LEU A 117 3.78 -9.70 -3.06
CA LEU A 117 4.05 -9.92 -4.47
C LEU A 117 4.04 -11.40 -4.81
N ALA A 118 4.63 -12.23 -3.95
CA ALA A 118 4.69 -13.67 -4.13
C ALA A 118 3.29 -14.30 -4.10
N ASP A 119 2.46 -13.90 -3.13
CA ASP A 119 1.07 -14.34 -3.02
C ASP A 119 0.26 -13.96 -4.25
N LEU A 120 0.39 -12.73 -4.73
CA LEU A 120 -0.34 -12.25 -5.91
C LEU A 120 0.11 -12.90 -7.23
N ALA A 121 1.37 -13.32 -7.31
CA ALA A 121 1.96 -13.98 -8.49
C ALA A 121 1.95 -15.52 -8.39
N GLY A 122 1.50 -16.09 -7.26
CA GLY A 122 1.50 -17.54 -7.05
C GLY A 122 2.89 -18.17 -7.03
N VAL A 123 3.88 -17.47 -6.47
CA VAL A 123 5.29 -17.93 -6.35
C VAL A 123 5.73 -17.99 -4.89
N SER A 124 6.95 -18.49 -4.63
CA SER A 124 7.53 -18.55 -3.29
C SER A 124 8.12 -17.20 -2.87
N ALA A 125 7.65 -16.66 -1.75
CA ALA A 125 8.23 -15.44 -1.15
C ALA A 125 9.71 -15.64 -0.79
N GLY A 126 10.05 -16.79 -0.22
CA GLY A 126 11.43 -17.13 0.14
C GLY A 126 12.38 -17.17 -1.07
N ASP A 127 11.88 -17.55 -2.25
CA ASP A 127 12.68 -17.57 -3.48
C ASP A 127 12.93 -16.13 -3.97
N LEU A 128 11.90 -15.27 -3.93
CA LEU A 128 12.03 -13.85 -4.28
C LEU A 128 13.04 -13.16 -3.36
N GLU A 129 12.93 -13.36 -2.05
CA GLU A 129 13.81 -12.77 -1.04
C GLU A 129 15.24 -13.29 -1.17
N SER A 130 15.42 -14.60 -1.35
CA SER A 130 16.75 -15.23 -1.47
C SER A 130 17.49 -14.75 -2.71
N ALA A 131 16.79 -14.64 -3.85
CA ALA A 131 17.38 -14.11 -5.08
C ALA A 131 17.75 -12.62 -4.92
N ALA A 132 16.84 -11.83 -4.34
CA ALA A 132 17.07 -10.41 -4.11
C ALA A 132 18.25 -10.14 -3.16
N ALA A 133 18.40 -10.96 -2.11
CA ALA A 133 19.54 -10.89 -1.19
C ALA A 133 20.87 -11.17 -1.88
N GLN A 134 20.87 -12.04 -2.89
CA GLN A 134 22.04 -12.34 -3.74
C GLN A 134 22.24 -11.30 -4.87
N GLY A 135 21.36 -10.30 -4.97
CA GLY A 135 21.43 -9.25 -5.98
C GLY A 135 20.75 -9.60 -7.32
N ASP A 136 20.10 -10.75 -7.43
CA ASP A 136 19.29 -11.11 -8.59
C ASP A 136 17.85 -10.61 -8.42
N THR A 137 17.45 -9.67 -9.26
CA THR A 137 16.10 -9.10 -9.27
C THR A 137 15.19 -9.74 -10.31
N SER A 138 15.70 -10.68 -11.11
CA SER A 138 14.96 -11.29 -12.22
C SER A 138 13.67 -11.99 -11.77
N PRO A 139 13.65 -12.76 -10.65
CA PRO A 139 12.41 -13.37 -10.16
C PRO A 139 11.37 -12.33 -9.73
N VAL A 140 11.81 -11.24 -9.09
CA VAL A 140 10.93 -10.14 -8.66
C VAL A 140 10.34 -9.42 -9.87
N VAL A 141 11.16 -9.15 -10.90
CA VAL A 141 10.70 -8.55 -12.15
C VAL A 141 9.70 -9.45 -12.86
N ALA A 142 9.94 -10.77 -12.89
CA ALA A 142 9.02 -11.73 -13.49
C ALA A 142 7.67 -11.75 -12.76
N ALA A 143 7.66 -11.81 -11.42
CA ALA A 143 6.45 -11.77 -10.62
C ALA A 143 5.68 -10.45 -10.79
N ALA A 144 6.39 -9.31 -10.74
CA ALA A 144 5.80 -8.00 -10.97
C ALA A 144 5.23 -7.86 -12.39
N GLY A 145 5.92 -8.42 -13.39
CA GLY A 145 5.49 -8.45 -14.78
C GLY A 145 4.18 -9.19 -14.99
N GLN A 146 3.87 -10.21 -14.19
CA GLN A 146 2.57 -10.89 -14.25
C GLN A 146 1.43 -9.97 -13.83
N LEU A 147 1.63 -9.13 -12.81
CA LEU A 147 0.59 -8.18 -12.37
C LEU A 147 0.42 -7.04 -13.37
N VAL A 148 1.51 -6.58 -13.98
CA VAL A 148 1.47 -5.62 -15.09
C VAL A 148 0.71 -6.20 -16.30
N ALA A 149 0.94 -7.46 -16.64
CA ALA A 149 0.21 -8.16 -17.70
C ALA A 149 -1.30 -8.31 -17.41
N ARG A 150 -1.70 -8.24 -16.14
CA ARG A 150 -3.11 -8.22 -15.69
C ARG A 150 -3.76 -6.84 -15.70
N GLY A 151 -3.04 -5.80 -16.10
CA GLY A 151 -3.57 -4.44 -16.30
C GLY A 151 -3.01 -3.36 -15.38
N VAL A 152 -2.24 -3.73 -14.35
CA VAL A 152 -1.63 -2.74 -13.44
C VAL A 152 -0.60 -1.89 -14.20
N GLY A 153 -0.65 -0.57 -14.07
CA GLY A 153 0.27 0.33 -14.78
C GLY A 153 1.74 0.12 -14.39
N ALA A 154 2.00 0.00 -13.08
CA ALA A 154 3.31 -0.27 -12.50
C ALA A 154 3.23 -0.97 -11.14
N VAL A 155 4.27 -1.73 -10.82
CA VAL A 155 4.47 -2.40 -9.52
C VAL A 155 5.75 -1.87 -8.87
N LEU A 156 5.64 -1.34 -7.67
CA LEU A 156 6.74 -0.91 -6.80
C LEU A 156 6.99 -1.97 -5.72
N ALA A 157 7.77 -3.00 -6.05
CA ALA A 157 8.03 -4.13 -5.15
C ALA A 157 9.12 -3.77 -4.12
N THR A 158 8.78 -3.80 -2.83
CA THR A 158 9.75 -3.55 -1.74
C THR A 158 10.29 -4.84 -1.15
N LEU A 159 11.63 -4.95 -1.04
CA LEU A 159 12.37 -6.19 -0.72
C LEU A 159 13.22 -6.03 0.55
N GLY A 160 12.73 -5.27 1.53
CA GLY A 160 13.44 -5.01 2.79
C GLY A 160 14.83 -4.39 2.57
N ALA A 161 15.87 -5.03 3.12
CA ALA A 161 17.26 -4.57 2.96
C ALA A 161 17.79 -4.72 1.53
N ALA A 162 17.17 -5.57 0.70
CA ALA A 162 17.54 -5.70 -0.71
C ALA A 162 17.07 -4.50 -1.56
N GLY A 163 16.26 -3.59 -1.00
CA GLY A 163 15.85 -2.36 -1.67
C GLY A 163 14.50 -2.50 -2.37
N THR A 164 14.35 -1.86 -3.52
CA THR A 164 13.07 -1.78 -4.24
C THR A 164 13.25 -2.02 -5.72
N VAL A 165 12.29 -2.69 -6.37
CA VAL A 165 12.21 -2.88 -7.83
C VAL A 165 10.96 -2.20 -8.35
N VAL A 166 11.07 -1.51 -9.49
CA VAL A 166 9.93 -0.96 -10.23
C VAL A 166 9.78 -1.71 -11.54
N CYS A 167 8.58 -2.19 -11.82
CA CYS A 167 8.21 -2.78 -13.11
C CYS A 167 7.03 -2.00 -13.70
N ALA A 168 7.13 -1.54 -14.95
CA ALA A 168 6.09 -0.78 -15.63
C ALA A 168 6.01 -1.16 -17.12
N LEU A 169 4.84 -0.97 -17.73
CA LEU A 169 4.53 -1.40 -19.11
C LEU A 169 5.49 -0.82 -20.18
N ALA A 170 6.00 0.40 -19.97
CA ALA A 170 6.84 1.09 -20.97
C ALA A 170 8.35 0.89 -20.78
N VAL A 171 8.79 0.38 -19.63
CA VAL A 171 10.20 0.19 -19.31
C VAL A 171 10.33 -0.90 -18.24
N ILE A 172 10.80 -2.10 -18.62
CA ILE A 172 11.36 -3.03 -17.64
C ILE A 172 12.74 -2.47 -17.26
N THR A 173 12.78 -1.54 -16.31
CA THR A 173 14.03 -1.14 -15.65
C THR A 173 13.85 -1.41 -14.17
N ALA A 174 14.37 -2.54 -13.72
CA ALA A 174 14.59 -2.79 -12.30
C ALA A 174 15.67 -1.84 -11.82
N LYS A 175 15.27 -0.69 -11.26
CA LYS A 175 16.19 0.21 -10.59
C LYS A 175 16.17 -0.10 -9.10
N ARG A 176 17.24 -0.73 -8.61
CA ARG A 176 17.43 -0.96 -7.18
C ARG A 176 17.65 0.38 -6.50
N PHE A 177 16.74 0.76 -5.61
CA PHE A 177 16.93 1.90 -4.72
C PHE A 177 17.45 1.42 -3.36
N ALA A 178 18.45 2.10 -2.81
CA ALA A 178 18.85 1.91 -1.42
C ALA A 178 17.71 2.37 -0.49
N LYS A 179 17.56 1.73 0.67
CA LYS A 179 16.63 2.19 1.71
C LYS A 179 16.97 3.63 2.09
N PRO A 180 16.00 4.58 2.10
CA PRO A 180 16.26 5.91 2.60
C PRO A 180 16.66 5.83 4.08
N THR A 181 17.72 6.53 4.46
CA THR A 181 18.09 6.69 5.87
C THR A 181 17.10 7.64 6.54
N VAL A 182 16.26 7.12 7.43
CA VAL A 182 15.40 7.94 8.29
C VAL A 182 16.18 8.24 9.56
N THR A 183 16.70 9.47 9.68
CA THR A 183 17.24 9.97 10.96
C THR A 183 16.07 10.43 11.82
N ALA A 184 15.76 9.69 12.90
CA ALA A 184 14.84 10.17 13.91
C ALA A 184 15.50 11.37 14.65
N PRO A 185 14.75 12.42 15.02
CA PRO A 185 15.27 13.43 15.94
C PRO A 185 15.59 12.77 17.29
N GLU A 186 16.72 13.12 17.89
CA GLU A 186 17.07 12.69 19.25
C GLU A 186 15.93 13.05 20.20
N ALA A 187 15.47 12.07 20.98
CA ALA A 187 14.49 12.33 22.03
C ALA A 187 15.10 13.33 23.04
N PRO A 188 14.37 14.39 23.45
CA PRO A 188 14.87 15.30 24.47
C PRO A 188 15.12 14.51 25.76
N ALA A 189 16.31 14.70 26.35
CA ALA A 189 16.64 14.09 27.63
C ALA A 189 15.57 14.45 28.66
N LEU A 190 14.92 13.42 29.23
CA LEU A 190 14.02 13.59 30.36
C LEU A 190 14.81 14.19 31.52
N ALA A 191 14.55 15.45 31.84
CA ALA A 191 15.08 16.09 33.05
C ALA A 191 14.48 15.38 34.27
N THR A 192 15.30 14.61 34.97
CA THR A 192 14.97 14.05 36.28
C THR A 192 14.97 15.17 37.31
N THR A 193 13.82 15.46 37.91
CA THR A 193 13.70 16.22 39.17
C THR A 193 13.67 15.29 40.35
#